data_AF-A0A432E1J8-F1
#
_entry.id   AF-A0A432E1J8-F1
#
_cell.length_a   1.000
_cell.length_b   1.000
_cell.length_c   1.000
_cell.angle_alpha   90.00
_cell.angle_beta   90.00
_cell.angle_gamma   90.00
#
_symmetry.space_group_name_H-M   'P 1'
#
loop_
_entity.id
_entity.type
_entity.pdbx_description
1 polymer ?
#
loop_
_entity_poly.entity_id
_entity_poly.type
_entity_poly.pdbx_seq_one_letter_code
_entity_poly.pdbx_strand_id
1 'polypeptide(L)'
;MVTHREDELTTSFFKLVQEHFKEEHNVQFYADKLFISRKYLTKVINKTTFKSPRDVIHQVLAVEARLLLRNPNLNVNEVAAQLKFQIRRLSVNSSKNIQADHL
;
A
#
# COMPACT_ATOMS: atom_id res chain seq x y z
N MET A 1 -24.87 -2.42 -8.00
CA MET A 1 -25.38 -1.55 -6.92
C MET A 1 -24.61 -1.83 -5.63
N VAL A 2 -24.06 -0.80 -5.01
CA VAL A 2 -23.36 -0.86 -3.70
C VAL A 2 -24.39 -0.85 -2.57
N THR A 3 -24.13 -1.59 -1.49
CA THR A 3 -25.02 -1.61 -0.31
C THR A 3 -24.50 -0.69 0.79
N HIS A 4 -25.40 -0.25 1.68
CA HIS A 4 -25.03 0.58 2.85
C HIS A 4 -23.90 -0.04 3.69
N ARG A 5 -23.94 -1.36 3.91
CA ARG A 5 -22.90 -2.10 4.62
C ARG A 5 -21.55 -2.06 3.90
N GLU A 6 -21.54 -2.12 2.57
CA GLU A 6 -20.31 -2.02 1.77
C GLU A 6 -19.70 -0.61 1.84
N ASP A 7 -20.53 0.43 1.93
CA ASP A 7 -20.08 1.81 2.14
C ASP A 7 -19.51 2.04 3.54
N GLU A 8 -20.15 1.50 4.59
CA GLU A 8 -19.63 1.55 5.96
C GLU A 8 -18.27 0.84 6.08
N LEU A 9 -18.14 -0.32 5.44
CA LEU A 9 -16.87 -1.07 5.38
C LEU A 9 -15.80 -0.27 4.64
N THR A 10 -16.16 0.33 3.51
CA THR A 10 -15.24 1.18 2.73
C THR A 10 -14.77 2.38 3.56
N THR A 11 -15.68 3.02 4.29
CA THR A 11 -15.36 4.13 5.20
C THR A 11 -14.42 3.70 6.31
N SER A 12 -14.68 2.54 6.91
CA SER A 12 -13.84 1.97 7.99
C SER A 12 -12.44 1.60 7.47
N PHE A 13 -12.35 1.05 6.27
CA PHE A 13 -11.09 0.78 5.59
C PHE A 13 -10.29 2.07 5.38
N PHE A 14 -10.90 3.14 4.86
CA PHE A 14 -10.20 4.41 4.65
C PHE A 14 -9.67 5.02 5.95
N LYS A 15 -10.42 4.93 7.06
CA LYS A 15 -9.96 5.37 8.38
C LYS A 15 -8.69 4.62 8.81
N LEU A 16 -8.71 3.29 8.71
CA LEU A 16 -7.54 2.47 9.04
C LEU A 16 -6.35 2.79 8.13
N VAL A 17 -6.58 3.00 6.83
CA VAL A 17 -5.51 3.40 5.91
C VAL A 17 -4.91 4.72 6.34
N GLN A 18 -5.71 5.74 6.67
CA GLN A 18 -5.19 7.02 7.17
C GLN A 18 -4.34 6.88 8.44
N GLU A 19 -4.69 5.95 9.32
CA GLU A 19 -3.99 5.70 10.57
C GLU A 19 -2.67 4.92 10.37
N HIS A 20 -2.65 3.95 9.46
CA HIS A 20 -1.58 2.96 9.38
C HIS A 20 -0.78 2.94 8.07
N PHE A 21 -1.11 3.76 7.06
CA PHE A 21 -0.47 3.69 5.74
C PHE A 21 1.06 3.91 5.73
N LYS A 22 1.65 4.48 6.79
CA LYS A 22 3.10 4.73 6.90
C LYS A 22 3.88 3.44 7.21
N GLU A 23 3.26 2.52 7.93
CA GLU A 23 3.89 1.30 8.45
C GLU A 23 3.33 0.05 7.77
N GLU A 24 2.02 0.03 7.49
CA GLU A 24 1.30 -1.15 7.03
C GLU A 24 0.83 -1.03 5.58
N HIS A 25 1.48 -1.79 4.70
CA HIS A 25 1.17 -1.84 3.27
C HIS A 25 0.49 -3.15 2.83
N ASN A 26 0.29 -4.08 3.76
CA ASN A 26 -0.30 -5.38 3.47
C ASN A 26 -1.83 -5.32 3.60
N VAL A 27 -2.55 -5.66 2.53
CA VAL A 27 -4.03 -5.70 2.55
C VAL A 27 -4.57 -6.67 3.61
N GLN A 28 -3.81 -7.72 3.97
CA GLN A 28 -4.21 -8.65 5.04
C GLN A 28 -4.37 -7.95 6.39
N PHE A 29 -3.46 -7.05 6.75
CA PHE A 29 -3.52 -6.30 8.02
C PHE A 29 -4.87 -5.57 8.16
N TYR A 30 -5.29 -4.88 7.11
CA TYR A 30 -6.56 -4.16 7.10
C TYR A 30 -7.77 -5.10 7.13
N ALA A 31 -7.69 -6.26 6.48
CA ALA A 31 -8.75 -7.26 6.52
C ALA A 31 -8.90 -7.85 7.94
N ASP A 32 -7.80 -8.13 8.62
CA ASP A 32 -7.77 -8.63 9.99
C ASP A 32 -8.37 -7.61 10.97
N LYS A 33 -7.99 -6.33 10.84
CA LYS A 33 -8.56 -5.23 11.65
C LYS A 33 -10.05 -5.00 11.44
N LEU A 34 -10.56 -5.31 10.25
CA LEU A 34 -11.98 -5.22 9.90
C LEU A 34 -12.75 -6.53 10.17
N PHE A 35 -12.08 -7.57 10.70
CA PHE A 35 -12.66 -8.89 10.97
C PHE A 35 -13.33 -9.52 9.74
N ILE A 36 -12.70 -9.40 8.58
CA ILE A 36 -13.19 -9.95 7.31
C ILE A 36 -12.07 -10.65 6.55
N SER A 37 -12.44 -11.49 5.58
CA SER A 37 -11.44 -12.05 4.67
C SER A 37 -10.85 -10.97 3.75
N ARG A 38 -9.57 -11.12 3.41
CA ARG A 38 -8.89 -10.31 2.38
C ARG A 38 -9.67 -10.29 1.07
N LYS A 39 -10.20 -11.44 0.65
CA LYS A 39 -10.99 -11.58 -0.58
C LYS A 39 -12.26 -10.72 -0.53
N TYR A 40 -12.95 -10.69 0.60
CA TYR A 40 -14.14 -9.86 0.76
C TYR A 40 -13.78 -8.38 0.79
N LEU A 41 -12.74 -7.98 1.53
CA LEU A 41 -12.24 -6.60 1.51
C LEU A 41 -11.94 -6.13 0.08
N THR A 42 -11.16 -6.90 -0.68
CA THR A 42 -10.86 -6.59 -2.09
C THR A 42 -12.12 -6.45 -2.93
N LYS A 43 -13.08 -7.37 -2.79
CA LYS A 43 -14.35 -7.30 -3.52
C LYS A 43 -15.10 -6.00 -3.22
N VAL A 44 -15.23 -5.63 -1.95
CA VAL A 44 -15.97 -4.42 -1.53
C VAL A 44 -15.27 -3.17 -2.03
N ILE A 45 -13.96 -3.01 -1.78
CA ILE A 45 -13.22 -1.81 -2.21
C ILE A 45 -13.20 -1.67 -3.73
N ASN A 46 -13.02 -2.76 -4.49
CA ASN A 46 -13.11 -2.71 -5.94
C ASN A 46 -14.48 -2.22 -6.42
N LYS A 47 -15.55 -2.68 -5.75
CA LYS A 47 -16.93 -2.36 -6.12
C LYS A 47 -17.30 -0.92 -5.78
N THR A 48 -16.83 -0.39 -4.65
CA THR A 48 -17.18 0.96 -4.17
C THR A 48 -16.27 2.05 -4.75
N THR A 49 -14.99 1.75 -4.96
CA THR A 49 -13.97 2.76 -5.34
C THR A 49 -13.44 2.60 -6.76
N PHE A 50 -13.74 1.48 -7.42
CA PHE A 50 -13.14 1.09 -8.70
C PHE A 50 -11.60 0.96 -8.67
N LYS A 51 -11.03 0.71 -7.48
CA LYS A 51 -9.58 0.54 -7.25
C LYS A 51 -9.35 -0.66 -6.35
N SER A 52 -8.16 -1.27 -6.44
CA SER A 52 -7.77 -2.29 -5.46
C SER A 52 -7.42 -1.67 -4.10
N PRO A 53 -7.60 -2.40 -2.98
CA PRO A 53 -7.16 -1.92 -1.66
C PRO A 53 -5.67 -1.53 -1.65
N ARG A 54 -4.84 -2.25 -2.40
CA ARG A 54 -3.41 -1.95 -2.52
C ARG A 54 -3.16 -0.63 -3.24
N ASP A 55 -3.91 -0.35 -4.31
CA ASP A 55 -3.80 0.92 -5.03
C ASP A 55 -4.24 2.09 -4.15
N VAL A 56 -5.30 1.90 -3.34
CA VAL A 56 -5.73 2.90 -2.37
C VAL A 56 -4.62 3.22 -1.37
N ILE A 57 -4.02 2.20 -0.76
CA ILE A 57 -2.91 2.38 0.20
C ILE A 57 -1.74 3.12 -0.44
N HIS A 58 -1.31 2.68 -1.64
CA HIS A 58 -0.21 3.32 -2.36
C HIS A 58 -0.52 4.77 -2.76
N GLN A 59 -1.76 5.08 -3.15
CA GLN A 59 -2.16 6.44 -3.50
C GLN A 59 -2.07 7.37 -2.29
N VAL A 60 -2.53 6.92 -1.12
CA VAL A 60 -2.42 7.70 0.13
C VAL A 60 -0.96 7.93 0.48
N LEU A 61 -0.13 6.89 0.46
CA LEU A 61 1.31 7.00 0.71
C LEU A 61 1.99 7.97 -0.26
N ALA A 62 1.66 7.90 -1.55
CA ALA A 62 2.24 8.78 -2.55
C ALA A 62 1.79 10.25 -2.40
N VAL A 63 0.54 10.49 -1.98
CA VAL A 63 0.06 11.84 -1.64
C VAL A 63 0.84 12.41 -0.46
N GLU A 64 0.99 11.64 0.62
CA GLU A 64 1.74 12.06 1.80
C GLU A 64 3.21 12.33 1.46
N ALA A 65 3.86 11.45 0.69
CA ALA A 65 5.24 11.65 0.26
C ALA A 65 5.39 12.97 -0.53
N ARG A 66 4.46 13.28 -1.44
CA ARG A 66 4.46 14.56 -2.16
C ARG A 66 4.22 15.76 -1.24
N LEU A 67 3.37 15.62 -0.21
CA LEU A 67 3.12 16.67 0.77
C LEU A 67 4.37 16.96 1.60
N LEU A 68 5.06 15.92 2.06
CA LEU A 68 6.33 16.03 2.78
C LEU A 68 7.41 16.72 1.93
N LEU A 69 7.55 16.34 0.66
CA LEU A 69 8.52 16.95 -0.25
C LEU A 69 8.23 18.43 -0.57
N ARG A 70 6.98 18.87 -0.42
CA ARG A 70 6.57 20.27 -0.65
C ARG A 70 6.72 21.16 0.57
N ASN A 71 7.00 20.58 1.76
CA ASN A 71 7.26 21.33 2.98
C ASN A 71 8.78 21.58 3.13
N PRO A 72 9.29 22.80 2.87
CA PRO A 72 10.73 23.11 2.87
C PRO A 72 11.38 23.08 4.27
N ASN A 73 10.63 22.81 5.33
CA ASN A 73 11.11 22.79 6.73
C ASN A 73 11.40 21.39 7.28
N LEU A 74 11.15 20.32 6.52
CA LEU A 74 11.50 18.96 6.92
C LEU A 74 12.64 18.47 6.05
N ASN A 75 13.74 18.09 6.71
CA ASN A 75 15.03 17.74 6.14
C ASN A 75 14.91 16.85 4.89
N VAL A 76 14.92 17.50 3.72
CA VAL A 76 14.79 16.88 2.39
C VAL A 76 15.84 15.78 2.19
N ASN A 77 16.97 15.83 2.91
CA ASN A 77 18.02 14.81 2.85
C ASN A 77 17.65 13.50 3.54
N GLU A 78 16.84 13.53 4.61
CA GLU A 78 16.41 12.31 5.33
C GLU A 78 15.37 11.52 4.54
N VAL A 79 14.40 12.22 3.94
CA VAL A 79 13.37 11.62 3.08
C VAL A 79 13.97 11.06 1.80
N ALA A 80 14.93 11.78 1.18
CA ALA A 80 15.65 11.31 0.00
C ALA A 80 16.52 10.08 0.29
N ALA A 81 17.11 9.97 1.48
CA ALA A 81 17.88 8.79 1.90
C ALA A 81 16.98 7.55 2.06
N GLN A 82 15.80 7.69 2.68
CA GLN A 82 14.87 6.56 2.86
C GLN A 82 14.25 6.08 1.53
N LEU A 83 13.84 7.01 0.65
CA LEU A 83 13.28 6.66 -0.67
C LEU A 83 14.30 5.99 -1.59
N LYS A 84 15.57 6.47 -1.59
CA LYS A 84 16.64 5.83 -2.38
C LYS A 84 16.95 4.41 -1.91
N PHE A 85 16.81 4.12 -0.61
CA PHE A 85 17.03 2.76 -0.08
C PHE A 85 15.93 1.79 -0.49
N GLN A 86 14.66 2.19 -0.46
CA GLN A 86 13.57 1.34 -0.94
C GLN A 86 13.66 1.06 -2.45
N ILE A 87 14.04 2.07 -3.25
CA ILE A 87 14.24 1.89 -4.69
C ILE A 87 15.45 1.00 -4.98
N ARG A 88 16.58 1.16 -4.28
CA ARG A 88 17.79 0.34 -4.48
C ARG A 88 17.56 -1.14 -4.13
N ARG A 89 16.66 -1.45 -3.19
CA ARG A 89 16.32 -2.83 -2.82
C ARG A 89 15.53 -3.57 -3.92
N LEU A 90 14.90 -2.85 -4.84
CA LEU A 90 14.08 -3.44 -5.92
C LEU A 90 14.90 -3.80 -7.17
N SER A 91 16.23 -3.64 -7.17
CA SER A 91 17.09 -3.91 -8.34
C SER A 91 18.09 -5.05 -8.20
N VAL A 92 18.09 -5.86 -7.12
CA VAL A 92 19.13 -6.92 -6.94
C VAL A 92 18.61 -8.37 -7.05
N ASN A 93 17.31 -8.62 -7.21
CA ASN A 93 16.80 -10.01 -7.29
C ASN A 93 16.41 -10.49 -8.70
N SER A 94 17.20 -10.13 -9.71
CA SER A 94 17.13 -10.72 -11.06
C SER A 94 18.42 -11.45 -11.45
N SER A 95 19.15 -11.99 -10.47
CA SER A 95 20.28 -12.87 -10.74
C SER A 95 20.31 -13.98 -9.71
N LYS A 96 19.48 -15.00 -9.96
CA LYS A 96 19.76 -16.39 -9.62
C LYS A 96 18.68 -17.26 -10.28
N ASN A 97 19.14 -18.06 -11.24
CA ASN A 97 18.86 -19.50 -11.37
C ASN A 97 18.31 -19.93 -12.75
N ILE A 98 19.22 -20.34 -13.65
CA ILE A 98 19.08 -21.61 -14.37
C ILE A 98 20.41 -22.34 -14.18
N GLN A 99 20.36 -23.45 -13.44
CA GLN A 99 21.46 -24.35 -13.10
C GLN A 99 21.53 -25.48 -14.15
N ALA A 100 22.78 -25.83 -14.52
CA ALA A 100 23.32 -27.14 -14.93
C ALA A 100 22.61 -28.05 -15.94
N ASP A 101 23.36 -28.51 -16.94
CA ASP A 101 23.81 -29.92 -17.07
C ASP A 101 24.98 -29.94 -18.06
N HIS A 102 26.20 -30.18 -17.59
CA HIS A 102 26.89 -31.48 -17.61
C HIS A 102 27.26 -31.98 -19.01
N LEU A 103 28.60 -32.04 -19.21
CA LEU A 103 29.43 -32.48 -20.34
C LEU A 103 29.65 -31.48 -21.49
#